data_AF-A0A5P1RA87-F1
#
_entry.id   AF-A0A5P1RA87-F1
#
_cell.length_a   1.000
_cell.length_b   1.000
_cell.length_c   1.000
_cell.angle_alpha   90.00
_cell.angle_beta   90.00
_cell.angle_gamma   90.00
#
_symmetry.space_group_name_H-M   'P 1'
#
loop_
_entity.id
_entity.type
_entity.pdbx_description
1 polymer ?
#
loop_
_entity_poly.entity_id
_entity_poly.type
_entity_poly.pdbx_seq_one_letter_code
_entity_poly.pdbx_strand_id
1 'polypeptide(L)'
;MKNEFSKRNIYPSPADAFKFSLEPIESIKDDALIVLDANVLLLPFTTNVKNVEAIKTVYEQLVQSDKIFLPAQAVREYLDNRAKKLTDINEALQKKSNQSFNYVGAHPLLESLDEFKAVLGLESNLKEAIKDYQNKIRETLTAVQRWGWNDPVSKMYQEVLAERVLNDEEVNVEEIAQDLDNRNTLKIPPGYKDQNKDQNQAGDLLIWHEILTIAKEKEQHVIFVSGDEKVDWWHQSGKSPLYPRFELVDEFREKTSGKSFHIVSLSKLLELFETDEEVVASIKDSEKLAKSETPEKTTPKKRSPSYDPDCEYRKHLKIPMSHGLLVSHEKWKVKGGYDTDTYSITEINENGEVENEYELFDSTKTTPPFSREIYGKKI
;
A
#
# COMPACT_ATOMS: atom_id res chain seq x y z
N MET A 1 20.27 -25.09 12.76
CA MET A 1 20.95 -24.83 14.05
C MET A 1 20.02 -23.96 14.88
N LYS A 2 19.79 -24.34 16.14
CA LYS A 2 18.80 -23.68 17.04
C LYS A 2 19.09 -22.17 17.18
N ASN A 3 18.04 -21.38 17.40
CA ASN A 3 18.01 -19.92 17.66
C ASN A 3 19.00 -19.39 18.73
N GLU A 4 19.76 -20.27 19.39
CA GLU A 4 20.69 -20.02 20.49
C GLU A 4 21.85 -19.07 20.11
N PHE A 5 22.21 -18.93 18.83
CA PHE A 5 23.27 -18.01 18.36
C PHE A 5 22.81 -17.01 17.28
N SER A 6 21.51 -16.69 17.22
CA SER A 6 20.91 -15.82 16.19
C SER A 6 21.66 -14.51 15.92
N LYS A 7 22.17 -13.84 16.96
CA LYS A 7 22.91 -12.57 16.83
C LYS A 7 24.24 -12.70 16.10
N ARG A 8 24.90 -13.85 16.19
CA ARG A 8 26.17 -14.12 15.48
C ARG A 8 25.96 -14.26 13.97
N ASN A 9 24.80 -14.75 13.55
CA ASN A 9 24.47 -14.87 12.14
C ASN A 9 24.02 -13.53 11.54
N ILE A 10 23.34 -12.69 12.33
CA ILE A 10 22.87 -11.36 11.89
C ILE A 10 24.04 -10.37 11.81
N TYR A 11 24.96 -10.41 12.77
CA TYR A 11 26.13 -9.52 12.83
C TYR A 11 27.42 -10.35 12.84
N PRO A 12 27.88 -10.84 11.67
CA PRO A 12 29.03 -11.73 11.60
C PRO A 12 30.35 -11.06 11.97
N SER A 13 30.47 -9.75 11.71
CA SER A 13 31.71 -8.98 11.86
C SER A 13 31.52 -7.76 12.79
N PRO A 14 31.23 -7.97 14.09
CA PRO A 14 30.85 -6.88 15.00
C PRO A 14 31.93 -5.82 15.20
N ALA A 15 33.22 -6.18 15.09
CA ALA A 15 34.33 -5.24 15.21
C ALA A 15 34.36 -4.22 14.06
N ASP A 16 33.96 -4.64 12.86
CA ASP A 16 33.93 -3.76 11.69
C ASP A 16 32.64 -2.95 11.62
N ALA A 17 31.53 -3.47 12.17
CA ALA A 17 30.30 -2.72 12.37
C ALA A 17 30.52 -1.44 13.22
N PHE A 18 31.42 -1.47 14.22
CA PHE A 18 31.79 -0.28 14.99
C PHE A 18 32.64 0.73 14.21
N LYS A 19 33.35 0.31 13.17
CA LYS A 19 34.19 1.19 12.33
C LYS A 19 33.40 1.78 11.17
N PHE A 20 32.27 1.16 10.83
CA PHE A 20 31.43 1.61 9.75
C PHE A 20 30.76 2.94 10.10
N SER A 21 30.89 3.89 9.17
CA SER A 21 30.12 5.12 9.18
C SER A 21 29.30 5.14 7.91
N LEU A 22 27.98 5.29 8.05
CA LEU A 22 27.11 5.54 6.91
C LEU A 22 27.49 6.90 6.30
N GLU A 23 27.91 6.91 5.04
CA GLU A 23 28.25 8.15 4.35
C GLU A 23 26.99 8.99 4.12
N PRO A 24 27.01 10.31 4.36
CA PRO A 24 25.85 11.17 4.13
C PRO A 24 25.32 11.05 2.70
N ILE A 25 24.01 11.07 2.54
CA ILE A 25 23.39 10.89 1.21
C ILE A 25 23.85 11.97 0.22
N GLU A 26 24.06 13.19 0.70
CA GLU A 26 24.55 14.32 -0.10
C GLU A 26 25.96 14.07 -0.67
N SER A 27 26.77 13.26 0.02
CA SER A 27 28.13 12.92 -0.43
C SER A 27 28.17 11.76 -1.42
N ILE A 28 27.16 10.88 -1.41
CA ILE A 28 27.13 9.69 -2.27
C ILE A 28 26.18 9.82 -3.45
N LYS A 29 25.27 10.81 -3.46
CA LYS A 29 24.18 10.91 -4.47
C LYS A 29 24.68 10.87 -5.90
N ASP A 30 25.86 11.42 -6.15
CA ASP A 30 26.45 11.51 -7.48
C ASP A 30 27.14 10.21 -7.89
N ASP A 31 27.48 9.30 -6.97
CA ASP A 31 28.17 8.03 -7.26
C ASP A 31 27.34 6.79 -6.91
N ALA A 32 26.16 6.97 -6.32
CA ALA A 32 25.26 5.89 -5.92
C ALA A 32 24.40 5.38 -7.08
N LEU A 33 24.09 4.09 -7.03
CA LEU A 33 23.04 3.48 -7.83
C LEU A 33 21.68 3.84 -7.24
N ILE A 34 20.75 4.22 -8.09
CA ILE A 34 19.38 4.52 -7.75
C ILE A 34 18.53 3.30 -8.11
N VAL A 35 17.95 2.65 -7.11
CA VAL A 35 17.10 1.47 -7.30
C VAL A 35 15.66 1.83 -6.96
N LEU A 36 14.71 1.63 -7.88
CA LEU A 36 13.31 2.04 -7.65
C LEU A 36 12.44 0.89 -7.13
N ASP A 37 11.60 1.19 -6.15
CA ASP A 37 10.54 0.30 -5.66
C ASP A 37 9.27 0.36 -6.53
N ALA A 38 8.42 -0.66 -6.45
CA ALA A 38 7.16 -0.76 -7.18
C ALA A 38 6.19 0.38 -6.84
N ASN A 39 6.12 0.79 -5.58
CA ASN A 39 5.24 1.90 -5.16
C ASN A 39 5.65 3.25 -5.76
N VAL A 40 6.94 3.44 -6.03
CA VAL A 40 7.48 4.64 -6.70
C VAL A 40 7.09 4.62 -8.17
N LEU A 41 7.07 3.45 -8.80
CA LEU A 41 6.59 3.28 -10.18
C LEU A 41 5.07 3.50 -10.31
N LEU A 42 4.30 3.33 -9.23
CA LEU A 42 2.85 3.55 -9.24
C LEU A 42 2.47 5.00 -8.93
N LEU A 43 3.33 5.77 -8.26
CA LEU A 43 3.03 7.13 -7.82
C LEU A 43 2.72 8.11 -8.98
N PRO A 44 3.35 8.01 -10.17
CA PRO A 44 3.01 8.88 -11.29
C PRO A 44 1.58 8.73 -11.83
N PHE A 45 0.85 7.67 -11.46
CA PHE A 45 -0.57 7.53 -11.81
C PHE A 45 -1.50 8.41 -10.96
N THR A 46 -1.02 8.93 -9.83
CA THR A 46 -1.83 9.74 -8.89
C THR A 46 -1.45 11.22 -8.91
N THR A 47 -0.62 11.65 -9.87
CA THR A 47 -0.06 13.00 -9.94
C THR A 47 -0.43 13.69 -11.25
N ASN A 48 -0.07 14.97 -11.37
CA ASN A 48 -0.35 15.77 -12.57
C ASN A 48 0.72 15.59 -13.67
N VAL A 49 0.42 16.04 -14.89
CA VAL A 49 1.33 15.91 -16.04
C VAL A 49 2.66 16.61 -15.84
N LYS A 50 2.68 17.81 -15.23
CA LYS A 50 3.91 18.57 -14.89
C LYS A 50 4.86 17.70 -14.05
N ASN A 51 4.32 16.98 -13.07
CA ASN A 51 5.09 16.12 -12.19
C ASN A 51 5.60 14.86 -12.91
N VAL A 52 4.81 14.28 -13.82
CA VAL A 52 5.27 13.15 -14.66
C VAL A 52 6.47 13.57 -15.53
N GLU A 53 6.41 14.74 -16.17
CA GLU A 53 7.52 15.28 -16.98
C GLU A 53 8.78 15.59 -16.15
N ALA A 54 8.62 16.10 -14.94
CA ALA A 54 9.75 16.32 -14.04
C ALA A 54 10.40 15.00 -13.61
N ILE A 55 9.60 13.97 -13.27
CA ILE A 55 10.11 12.63 -12.96
C ILE A 55 10.86 12.04 -14.17
N LYS A 56 10.29 12.18 -15.37
CA LYS A 56 10.93 11.75 -16.62
C LYS A 56 12.32 12.36 -16.77
N THR A 57 12.43 13.68 -16.59
CA THR A 57 13.70 14.41 -16.71
C THR A 57 14.78 13.87 -15.78
N VAL A 58 14.44 13.62 -14.51
CA VAL A 58 15.39 13.05 -13.53
C VAL A 58 15.78 11.62 -13.92
N TYR A 59 14.83 10.80 -14.36
CA TYR A 59 15.12 9.44 -14.80
C TYR A 59 16.02 9.43 -16.04
N GLU A 60 15.77 10.29 -17.03
CA GLU A 60 16.64 10.43 -18.21
C GLU A 60 18.08 10.80 -17.83
N GLN A 61 18.27 11.75 -16.90
CA GLN A 61 19.60 12.11 -16.39
C GLN A 61 20.31 10.92 -15.73
N LEU A 62 19.58 10.14 -14.92
CA LEU A 62 20.12 8.97 -14.23
C LEU A 62 20.43 7.81 -15.19
N VAL A 63 19.62 7.63 -16.23
CA VAL A 63 19.89 6.64 -17.30
C VAL A 63 21.14 7.02 -18.07
N GLN A 64 21.29 8.29 -18.45
CA GLN A 64 22.48 8.79 -19.15
C GLN A 64 23.76 8.58 -18.34
N SER A 65 23.64 8.61 -17.01
CA SER A 65 24.77 8.41 -16.08
C SER A 65 24.98 6.94 -15.68
N ASP A 66 24.21 6.01 -16.24
CA ASP A 66 24.15 4.59 -15.89
C ASP A 66 23.89 4.28 -14.41
N LYS A 67 23.04 5.07 -13.74
CA LYS A 67 22.83 4.98 -12.28
C LYS A 67 21.49 4.40 -11.87
N ILE A 68 20.47 4.43 -12.71
CA ILE A 68 19.13 3.95 -12.32
C ILE A 68 18.87 2.52 -12.76
N PHE A 69 18.30 1.73 -11.86
CA PHE A 69 17.96 0.32 -12.05
C PHE A 69 16.61 -0.02 -11.43
N LEU A 70 15.95 -1.02 -11.99
CA LEU A 70 14.66 -1.52 -11.55
C LEU A 70 14.81 -2.98 -11.13
N PRO A 71 14.50 -3.34 -9.87
CA PRO A 71 14.38 -4.73 -9.48
C PRO A 71 13.31 -5.44 -10.33
N ALA A 72 13.60 -6.64 -10.85
CA ALA A 72 12.66 -7.42 -11.65
C ALA A 72 11.38 -7.70 -10.86
N GLN A 73 11.52 -8.05 -9.59
CA GLN A 73 10.38 -8.24 -8.69
C GLN A 73 9.55 -6.95 -8.52
N ALA A 74 10.18 -5.78 -8.38
CA ALA A 74 9.47 -4.50 -8.29
C ALA A 74 8.70 -4.19 -9.58
N VAL A 75 9.25 -4.54 -10.74
CA VAL A 75 8.56 -4.42 -12.03
C VAL A 75 7.34 -5.35 -12.07
N ARG A 76 7.45 -6.61 -11.62
CA ARG A 76 6.29 -7.53 -11.55
C ARG A 76 5.17 -6.97 -10.67
N GLU A 77 5.53 -6.46 -9.49
CA GLU A 77 4.56 -5.84 -8.58
C GLU A 77 3.93 -4.58 -9.16
N TYR A 78 4.71 -3.78 -9.89
CA TYR A 78 4.17 -2.66 -10.65
C TYR A 78 3.15 -3.12 -11.70
N LEU A 79 3.46 -4.16 -12.48
CA LEU A 79 2.57 -4.67 -13.54
C LEU A 79 1.23 -5.16 -12.96
N ASP A 80 1.26 -5.88 -11.83
CA ASP A 80 0.05 -6.36 -11.15
C ASP A 80 -0.82 -5.19 -10.64
N ASN A 81 -0.18 -4.18 -10.04
CA ASN A 81 -0.90 -3.06 -9.43
C ASN A 81 -1.29 -1.97 -10.43
N ARG A 82 -0.64 -1.88 -11.59
CA ARG A 82 -0.97 -0.93 -12.66
C ARG A 82 -2.41 -1.09 -13.13
N ALA A 83 -2.84 -2.34 -13.36
CA ALA A 83 -4.20 -2.63 -13.79
C ALA A 83 -5.24 -2.12 -12.77
N LYS A 84 -4.93 -2.27 -11.49
CA LYS A 84 -5.76 -1.75 -10.39
C LYS A 84 -5.83 -0.22 -10.42
N LYS A 85 -4.71 0.48 -10.57
CA LYS A 85 -4.70 1.96 -10.65
C LYS A 85 -5.54 2.50 -11.81
N LEU A 86 -5.48 1.87 -12.98
CA LEU A 86 -6.34 2.23 -14.11
C LEU A 86 -7.82 1.93 -13.85
N THR A 87 -8.10 0.83 -13.15
CA THR A 87 -9.46 0.48 -12.72
C THR A 87 -10.01 1.53 -11.76
N ASP A 88 -9.22 1.95 -10.76
CA ASP A 88 -9.59 2.98 -9.78
C ASP A 88 -9.94 4.32 -10.48
N ILE A 89 -9.13 4.73 -11.47
CA ILE A 89 -9.40 5.94 -12.29
C ILE A 89 -10.73 5.78 -13.04
N ASN A 90 -10.94 4.64 -13.69
CA ASN A 90 -12.16 4.36 -14.44
C ASN A 90 -13.39 4.33 -13.52
N GLU A 91 -13.32 3.69 -12.35
CA GLU A 91 -14.40 3.65 -11.36
C GLU A 91 -14.73 5.04 -10.79
N ALA A 92 -13.72 5.84 -10.48
CA ALA A 92 -13.90 7.20 -9.99
C ALA A 92 -14.66 8.07 -11.02
N LEU A 93 -14.27 7.99 -12.30
CA LEU A 93 -14.94 8.68 -13.39
C LEU A 93 -16.36 8.14 -13.63
N GLN A 94 -16.57 6.82 -13.61
CA GLN A 94 -17.89 6.21 -13.76
C GLN A 94 -18.85 6.65 -12.65
N LYS A 95 -18.39 6.66 -11.39
CA LYS A 95 -19.18 7.13 -10.24
C LYS A 95 -19.61 8.59 -10.41
N LYS A 96 -18.73 9.45 -10.91
CA LYS A 96 -19.04 10.86 -11.20
C LYS A 96 -19.99 11.01 -12.39
N SER A 97 -19.85 10.18 -13.42
CA SER A 97 -20.75 10.16 -14.58
C SER A 97 -22.19 9.78 -14.19
N ASN A 98 -22.33 8.82 -13.27
CA ASN A 98 -23.61 8.30 -12.80
C ASN A 98 -24.17 9.06 -11.59
N GLN A 99 -23.52 10.13 -11.15
CA GLN A 99 -23.99 10.91 -10.01
C GLN A 99 -25.34 11.58 -10.35
N SER A 100 -26.35 11.33 -9.52
CA SER A 100 -27.65 12.01 -9.61
C SER A 100 -27.54 13.43 -9.04
N PHE A 101 -28.16 14.38 -9.72
CA PHE A 101 -28.27 15.76 -9.26
C PHE A 101 -29.72 16.03 -8.87
N ASN A 102 -29.91 16.55 -7.66
CA ASN A 102 -31.22 16.93 -7.17
C ASN A 102 -31.53 18.36 -7.63
N TYR A 103 -32.75 18.56 -8.09
CA TYR A 103 -33.26 19.84 -8.56
C TYR A 103 -34.45 20.26 -7.69
N VAL A 104 -34.75 21.56 -7.66
CA VAL A 104 -35.87 22.08 -6.86
C VAL A 104 -37.19 21.62 -7.47
N GLY A 105 -37.27 21.60 -8.80
CA GLY A 105 -38.45 21.16 -9.54
C GLY A 105 -39.60 22.17 -9.46
N ALA A 106 -40.70 21.89 -10.16
CA ALA A 106 -41.87 22.75 -10.16
C ALA A 106 -42.65 22.66 -8.85
N HIS A 107 -43.07 23.81 -8.30
CA HIS A 107 -43.88 23.88 -7.10
C HIS A 107 -45.08 24.82 -7.31
N PRO A 108 -46.32 24.29 -7.40
CA PRO A 108 -47.49 25.08 -7.81
C PRO A 108 -47.75 26.34 -6.98
N LEU A 109 -47.51 26.28 -5.67
CA LEU A 109 -47.71 27.42 -4.76
C LEU A 109 -46.70 28.57 -4.97
N LEU A 110 -45.56 28.30 -5.60
CA LEU A 110 -44.46 29.27 -5.75
C LEU A 110 -44.41 29.88 -7.16
N GLU A 111 -45.25 29.43 -8.10
CA GLU A 111 -45.25 29.89 -9.50
C GLU A 111 -45.46 31.39 -9.67
N SER A 112 -46.16 32.02 -8.73
CA SER A 112 -46.41 33.47 -8.75
C SER A 112 -45.22 34.31 -8.27
N LEU A 113 -44.21 33.70 -7.63
CA LEU A 113 -43.04 34.41 -7.11
C LEU A 113 -41.98 34.57 -8.19
N ASP A 114 -41.54 35.80 -8.44
CA ASP A 114 -40.51 36.08 -9.45
C ASP A 114 -39.15 35.50 -9.04
N GLU A 115 -38.89 35.39 -7.74
CA GLU A 115 -37.71 34.71 -7.19
C GLU A 115 -37.70 33.22 -7.56
N PHE A 116 -38.86 32.54 -7.51
CA PHE A 116 -38.96 31.13 -7.87
C PHE A 116 -38.80 30.90 -9.37
N LYS A 117 -39.32 31.81 -10.21
CA LYS A 117 -39.08 31.79 -11.66
C LYS A 117 -37.59 31.94 -11.98
N ALA A 118 -36.87 32.81 -11.25
CA ALA A 118 -35.43 32.95 -11.41
C ALA A 118 -34.67 31.66 -11.04
N VAL A 119 -35.09 30.97 -9.97
CA VAL A 119 -34.53 29.66 -9.59
C VAL A 119 -34.75 28.62 -10.69
N LEU A 120 -35.95 28.53 -11.25
CA LEU A 120 -36.24 27.59 -12.36
C LEU A 120 -35.42 27.91 -13.62
N GLY A 121 -35.18 29.19 -13.91
CA GLY A 121 -34.30 29.62 -15.00
C GLY A 121 -32.85 29.15 -14.80
N LEU A 122 -32.30 29.33 -13.59
CA LEU A 122 -30.98 28.82 -13.22
C LEU A 122 -30.92 27.29 -13.26
N GLU A 123 -31.99 26.61 -12.84
CA GLU A 123 -32.11 25.15 -12.88
C GLU A 123 -32.01 24.61 -14.31
N SER A 124 -32.61 25.29 -15.29
CA SER A 124 -32.50 24.91 -16.71
C SER A 124 -31.05 24.95 -17.20
N ASN A 125 -30.34 26.04 -16.90
CA ASN A 125 -28.93 26.19 -17.27
C ASN A 125 -28.06 25.13 -16.58
N LEU A 126 -28.36 24.83 -15.31
CA LEU A 126 -27.65 23.81 -14.54
C LEU A 126 -27.87 22.40 -15.13
N LYS A 127 -29.09 22.08 -15.58
CA LYS A 127 -29.38 20.79 -16.25
C LYS A 127 -28.54 20.62 -17.52
N GLU A 128 -28.44 21.64 -18.34
CA GLU A 128 -27.59 21.62 -19.54
C GLU A 128 -26.10 21.47 -19.17
N ALA A 129 -25.60 22.27 -18.24
CA ALA A 129 -24.22 22.19 -17.79
C ALA A 129 -23.86 20.82 -17.20
N ILE A 130 -24.76 20.22 -16.40
CA ILE A 130 -24.58 18.87 -15.84
C ILE A 130 -24.56 17.82 -16.95
N LYS A 131 -25.45 17.93 -17.95
CA LYS A 131 -25.49 17.00 -19.09
C LYS A 131 -24.18 17.05 -19.87
N ASP A 132 -23.68 18.26 -20.15
CA ASP A 132 -22.42 18.45 -20.86
C ASP A 132 -21.22 17.93 -20.05
N TYR A 133 -21.19 18.20 -18.75
CA TYR A 133 -20.20 17.65 -17.83
C TYR A 133 -20.20 16.11 -17.85
N GLN A 134 -21.37 15.47 -17.72
CA GLN A 134 -21.49 14.01 -17.78
C GLN A 134 -21.08 13.44 -19.15
N ASN A 135 -21.39 14.13 -20.25
CA ASN A 135 -20.95 13.74 -21.59
C ASN A 135 -19.44 13.81 -21.73
N LYS A 136 -18.80 14.88 -21.23
CA LYS A 136 -17.33 14.98 -21.21
C LYS A 136 -16.68 13.89 -20.38
N ILE A 137 -17.25 13.52 -19.23
CA ILE A 137 -16.77 12.37 -18.47
C ILE A 137 -16.84 11.08 -19.30
N ARG A 138 -17.93 10.83 -20.05
CA ARG A 138 -18.07 9.63 -20.91
C ARG A 138 -17.05 9.62 -22.06
N GLU A 139 -16.77 10.77 -22.66
CA GLU A 139 -15.71 10.92 -23.65
C GLU A 139 -14.34 10.59 -23.05
N THR A 140 -14.04 11.11 -21.85
CA THR A 140 -12.80 10.82 -21.12
C THR A 140 -12.68 9.33 -20.77
N LEU A 141 -13.76 8.71 -20.28
CA LEU A 141 -13.81 7.26 -20.02
C LEU A 141 -13.46 6.46 -21.26
N THR A 142 -14.03 6.84 -22.41
CA THR A 142 -13.73 6.18 -23.69
C THR A 142 -12.25 6.35 -24.07
N ALA A 143 -11.65 7.51 -23.81
CA ALA A 143 -10.22 7.73 -24.05
C ALA A 143 -9.33 6.88 -23.14
N VAL A 144 -9.64 6.81 -21.84
CA VAL A 144 -8.91 5.99 -20.86
C VAL A 144 -9.03 4.49 -21.20
N GLN A 145 -10.22 4.02 -21.58
CA GLN A 145 -10.45 2.62 -21.97
C GLN A 145 -9.75 2.21 -23.26
N ARG A 146 -9.37 3.18 -24.11
CA ARG A 146 -8.56 2.92 -25.31
C ARG A 146 -7.07 2.77 -25.00
N TRP A 147 -6.64 3.04 -23.76
CA TRP A 147 -5.24 2.83 -23.39
C TRP A 147 -4.90 1.35 -23.34
N GLY A 148 -4.16 0.89 -24.35
CA GLY A 148 -3.63 -0.46 -24.45
C GLY A 148 -2.13 -0.46 -24.16
N TRP A 149 -1.73 -0.04 -22.95
CA TRP A 149 -0.33 0.17 -22.53
C TRP A 149 0.37 1.45 -23.02
N ASN A 150 -0.38 2.35 -23.66
CA ASN A 150 0.12 3.63 -24.15
C ASN A 150 -0.38 4.83 -23.33
N ASP A 151 -0.73 4.62 -22.06
CA ASP A 151 -0.99 5.73 -21.15
C ASP A 151 0.32 6.54 -20.90
N PRO A 152 0.22 7.80 -20.45
CA PRO A 152 1.38 8.68 -20.32
C PRO A 152 2.51 8.11 -19.45
N VAL A 153 2.18 7.41 -18.36
CA VAL A 153 3.17 6.85 -17.43
C VAL A 153 3.84 5.63 -18.03
N SER A 154 3.07 4.70 -18.60
CA SER A 154 3.64 3.51 -19.25
C SER A 154 4.51 3.87 -20.44
N LYS A 155 4.11 4.89 -21.22
CA LYS A 155 4.92 5.41 -22.33
C LYS A 155 6.24 6.01 -21.83
N MET A 156 6.19 6.80 -20.75
CA MET A 156 7.41 7.33 -20.12
C MET A 156 8.36 6.22 -19.68
N TYR A 157 7.87 5.16 -19.04
CA TYR A 157 8.71 4.03 -18.64
C TYR A 157 9.26 3.23 -19.80
N GLN A 158 8.45 3.00 -20.85
CA GLN A 158 8.93 2.35 -22.07
C GLN A 158 10.07 3.13 -22.73
N GLU A 159 9.97 4.47 -22.76
CA GLU A 159 10.97 5.34 -23.37
C GLU A 159 12.26 5.42 -22.54
N VAL A 160 12.16 5.44 -21.20
CA VAL A 160 13.29 5.79 -20.33
C VAL A 160 13.87 4.58 -19.59
N LEU A 161 13.05 3.64 -19.14
CA LEU A 161 13.47 2.60 -18.17
C LEU A 161 13.49 1.17 -18.73
N ALA A 162 13.09 0.94 -19.98
CA ALA A 162 12.92 -0.41 -20.54
C ALA A 162 14.19 -1.29 -20.42
N GLU A 163 15.37 -0.70 -20.60
CA GLU A 163 16.66 -1.41 -20.53
C GLU A 163 17.32 -1.36 -19.13
N ARG A 164 16.59 -0.89 -18.12
CA ARG A 164 17.11 -0.67 -16.76
C ARG A 164 16.64 -1.73 -15.76
N VAL A 165 15.87 -2.72 -16.22
CA VAL A 165 15.40 -3.84 -15.41
C VAL A 165 16.56 -4.80 -15.14
N LEU A 166 16.79 -5.13 -13.88
CA LEU A 166 17.80 -6.10 -13.46
C LEU A 166 17.42 -7.50 -13.97
N ASN A 167 18.43 -8.28 -14.35
CA ASN A 167 18.20 -9.67 -14.73
C ASN A 167 18.08 -10.54 -13.48
N ASP A 168 17.02 -11.34 -13.40
CA ASP A 168 16.79 -12.29 -12.32
C ASP A 168 16.75 -13.76 -12.80
N GLU A 169 17.17 -14.04 -14.03
CA GLU A 169 17.24 -15.40 -14.59
C GLU A 169 18.18 -16.33 -13.80
N GLU A 170 19.20 -15.79 -13.16
CA GLU A 170 20.17 -16.56 -12.34
C GLU A 170 19.76 -16.68 -10.87
N VAL A 171 18.57 -16.17 -10.48
CA VAL A 171 18.11 -16.28 -9.10
C VAL A 171 17.90 -17.74 -8.72
N ASN A 172 18.67 -18.20 -7.73
CA ASN A 172 18.56 -19.54 -7.19
C ASN A 172 17.36 -19.61 -6.23
N VAL A 173 16.27 -20.23 -6.69
CA VAL A 173 15.01 -20.32 -5.94
C VAL A 173 15.20 -21.06 -4.61
N GLU A 174 16.03 -22.12 -4.58
CA GLU A 174 16.33 -22.85 -3.35
C GLU A 174 17.09 -21.98 -2.34
N GLU A 175 18.02 -21.13 -2.79
CA GLU A 175 18.73 -20.19 -1.93
C GLU A 175 17.79 -19.14 -1.34
N ILE A 176 16.92 -18.55 -2.16
CA ILE A 176 15.92 -17.59 -1.71
C ILE A 176 14.95 -18.23 -0.72
N ALA A 177 14.49 -19.46 -0.98
CA ALA A 177 13.59 -20.17 -0.08
C ALA A 177 14.25 -20.46 1.28
N GLN A 178 15.53 -20.86 1.27
CA GLN A 178 16.28 -21.10 2.50
C GLN A 178 16.55 -19.81 3.28
N ASP A 179 16.87 -18.71 2.58
CA ASP A 179 17.04 -17.40 3.21
C ASP A 179 15.72 -16.90 3.80
N LEU A 180 14.60 -17.06 3.07
CA LEU A 180 13.27 -16.72 3.56
C LEU A 180 12.92 -17.45 4.85
N ASP A 181 13.15 -18.77 4.91
CA ASP A 181 12.91 -19.57 6.12
C ASP A 181 13.78 -19.10 7.30
N ASN A 182 15.05 -18.79 7.04
CA ASN A 182 15.98 -18.26 8.04
C ASN A 182 15.51 -16.90 8.55
N ARG A 183 15.14 -15.97 7.65
CA ARG A 183 14.66 -14.63 7.99
C ARG A 183 13.36 -14.68 8.77
N ASN A 184 12.42 -15.55 8.39
CA ASN A 184 11.18 -15.79 9.12
C ASN A 184 11.44 -16.31 10.54
N THR A 185 12.30 -17.33 10.67
CA THR A 185 12.64 -17.94 11.96
C THR A 185 13.34 -16.97 12.91
N LEU A 186 14.24 -16.14 12.37
CA LEU A 186 15.09 -15.21 13.13
C LEU A 186 14.54 -13.78 13.20
N LYS A 187 13.42 -13.50 12.54
CA LYS A 187 12.80 -12.17 12.40
C LYS A 187 13.77 -11.13 11.82
N ILE A 188 14.48 -11.51 10.76
CA ILE A 188 15.46 -10.68 10.06
C ILE A 188 14.75 -9.99 8.88
N PRO A 189 14.84 -8.66 8.75
CA PRO A 189 14.29 -7.95 7.60
C PRO A 189 15.12 -8.17 6.31
N PRO A 190 14.57 -7.92 5.11
CA PRO A 190 13.17 -7.65 4.85
C PRO A 190 12.38 -8.94 4.54
N GLY A 191 11.05 -8.88 4.58
CA GLY A 191 10.12 -9.96 4.26
C GLY A 191 9.58 -10.78 5.44
N TYR A 192 10.19 -10.77 6.64
CA TYR A 192 9.76 -11.71 7.70
C TYR A 192 8.34 -11.47 8.23
N LYS A 193 7.80 -10.26 8.02
CA LYS A 193 6.42 -9.92 8.41
C LYS A 193 5.37 -10.36 7.39
N ASP A 194 5.79 -10.94 6.28
CA ASP A 194 4.93 -11.45 5.22
C ASP A 194 4.69 -12.96 5.32
N GLN A 195 5.21 -13.62 6.36
CA GLN A 195 5.06 -15.06 6.62
C GLN A 195 3.61 -15.58 6.63
N ASN A 196 2.63 -14.69 6.84
CA ASN A 196 1.20 -15.05 6.86
C ASN A 196 0.47 -14.76 5.53
N LYS A 197 1.15 -14.35 4.46
CA LYS A 197 0.51 -14.13 3.14
C LYS A 197 0.54 -15.41 2.32
N ASP A 198 -0.58 -15.82 1.72
CA ASP A 198 -0.60 -17.05 0.89
C ASP A 198 0.22 -16.91 -0.43
N GLN A 199 0.51 -15.69 -0.88
CA GLN A 199 1.26 -15.40 -2.10
C GLN A 199 2.23 -14.23 -1.90
N ASN A 200 3.33 -14.22 -2.65
CA ASN A 200 4.35 -13.17 -2.69
C ASN A 200 5.02 -12.87 -1.33
N GLN A 201 5.20 -13.89 -0.48
CA GLN A 201 5.90 -13.76 0.81
C GLN A 201 7.36 -13.30 0.65
N ALA A 202 7.98 -13.65 -0.47
CA ALA A 202 9.37 -13.35 -0.78
C ALA A 202 9.57 -12.04 -1.56
N GLY A 203 8.52 -11.25 -1.85
CA GLY A 203 8.63 -10.07 -2.72
C GLY A 203 9.69 -9.07 -2.24
N ASP A 204 9.56 -8.58 -1.01
CA ASP A 204 10.53 -7.66 -0.40
C ASP A 204 11.94 -8.30 -0.31
N LEU A 205 12.04 -9.63 -0.16
CA LEU A 205 13.30 -10.35 -0.10
C LEU A 205 14.00 -10.43 -1.47
N LEU A 206 13.25 -10.71 -2.53
CA LEU A 206 13.78 -10.76 -3.90
C LEU A 206 14.34 -9.39 -4.30
N ILE A 207 13.61 -8.31 -4.02
CA ILE A 207 14.08 -6.94 -4.23
C ILE A 207 15.40 -6.70 -3.48
N TRP A 208 15.50 -7.17 -2.24
CA TRP A 208 16.71 -7.03 -1.44
C TRP A 208 17.91 -7.78 -2.01
N HIS A 209 17.72 -9.03 -2.46
CA HIS A 209 18.77 -9.79 -3.12
C HIS A 209 19.25 -9.11 -4.40
N GLU A 210 18.35 -8.61 -5.23
CA GLU A 210 18.71 -7.88 -6.45
C GLU A 210 19.50 -6.59 -6.15
N ILE A 211 19.13 -5.86 -5.10
CA ILE A 211 19.90 -4.70 -4.60
C ILE A 211 21.32 -5.11 -4.19
N LEU A 212 21.46 -6.19 -3.42
CA LEU A 212 22.77 -6.66 -2.97
C LEU A 212 23.65 -7.11 -4.14
N THR A 213 23.05 -7.79 -5.12
CA THR A 213 23.75 -8.28 -6.32
C THR A 213 24.30 -7.12 -7.14
N ILE A 214 23.45 -6.16 -7.54
CA ILE A 214 23.91 -5.03 -8.38
C ILE A 214 24.93 -4.15 -7.65
N ALA A 215 24.75 -3.94 -6.34
CA ALA A 215 25.68 -3.15 -5.54
C ALA A 215 27.05 -3.82 -5.43
N LYS A 216 27.08 -5.14 -5.29
CA LYS A 216 28.30 -5.93 -5.24
C LYS A 216 29.00 -5.98 -6.60
N GLU A 217 28.26 -6.15 -7.69
CA GLU A 217 28.81 -6.20 -9.06
C GLU A 217 29.44 -4.87 -9.48
N LYS A 218 28.80 -3.75 -9.13
CA LYS A 218 29.29 -2.41 -9.47
C LYS A 218 30.19 -1.79 -8.39
N GLU A 219 30.30 -2.41 -7.21
CA GLU A 219 31.03 -1.89 -6.06
C GLU A 219 30.63 -0.44 -5.67
N GLN A 220 29.33 -0.14 -5.73
CA GLN A 220 28.78 1.20 -5.54
C GLN A 220 27.81 1.29 -4.35
N HIS A 221 27.64 2.50 -3.86
CA HIS A 221 26.59 2.83 -2.89
C HIS A 221 25.21 2.64 -3.54
N VAL A 222 24.18 2.41 -2.73
CA VAL A 222 22.80 2.31 -3.23
C VAL A 222 21.91 3.29 -2.49
N ILE A 223 21.07 3.98 -3.25
CA ILE A 223 19.91 4.71 -2.78
C ILE A 223 18.68 3.96 -3.29
N PHE A 224 18.00 3.25 -2.39
CA PHE A 224 16.73 2.60 -2.67
C PHE A 224 15.60 3.62 -2.52
N VAL A 225 14.88 3.86 -3.61
CA VAL A 225 13.79 4.84 -3.64
C VAL A 225 12.50 4.10 -3.37
N SER A 226 11.93 4.31 -2.19
CA SER A 226 10.67 3.69 -1.75
C SER A 226 9.82 4.70 -1.00
N GLY A 227 8.52 4.72 -1.30
CA GLY A 227 7.53 5.45 -0.53
C GLY A 227 7.07 4.72 0.74
N ASP A 228 7.54 3.47 0.94
CA ASP A 228 7.12 2.63 2.06
C ASP A 228 7.95 2.91 3.32
N GLU A 229 7.24 3.04 4.44
CA GLU A 229 7.81 3.25 5.77
C GLU A 229 7.59 2.04 6.69
N LYS A 230 7.36 0.86 6.08
CA LYS A 230 7.32 -0.44 6.75
C LYS A 230 8.44 -0.51 7.80
N VAL A 231 8.03 -0.89 9.01
CA VAL A 231 8.86 -1.34 10.16
C VAL A 231 9.91 -2.39 9.82
N ASP A 232 9.77 -3.02 8.66
CA ASP A 232 10.69 -4.02 8.13
C ASP A 232 11.92 -3.40 7.48
N TRP A 233 11.76 -2.23 6.86
CA TRP A 233 12.84 -1.48 6.24
C TRP A 233 13.37 -0.37 7.16
N TRP A 234 12.55 0.11 8.11
CA TRP A 234 12.86 1.28 8.93
C TRP A 234 12.82 1.00 10.45
N HIS A 235 13.72 1.65 11.19
CA HIS A 235 13.50 1.99 12.58
C HIS A 235 12.52 3.17 12.65
N GLN A 236 11.43 2.99 13.40
CA GLN A 236 10.41 4.02 13.57
C GLN A 236 10.58 4.75 14.91
N SER A 237 10.45 6.09 14.87
CA SER A 237 10.26 6.94 16.04
C SER A 237 8.81 7.42 16.05
N GLY A 238 8.00 6.83 16.91
CA GLY A 238 6.55 7.05 16.89
C GLY A 238 5.93 6.55 15.59
N LYS A 239 5.42 7.47 14.76
CA LYS A 239 4.84 7.17 13.43
C LYS A 239 5.73 7.55 12.26
N SER A 240 6.95 8.02 12.51
CA SER A 240 7.85 8.49 11.46
C SER A 240 9.07 7.58 11.33
N PRO A 241 9.51 7.26 10.10
CA PRO A 241 10.78 6.57 9.89
C PRO A 241 11.91 7.47 10.37
N LEU A 242 12.89 6.86 11.04
CA LEU A 242 14.07 7.55 11.53
C LEU A 242 15.30 7.18 10.70
N TYR A 243 15.63 5.90 10.66
CA TYR A 243 16.76 5.36 9.89
C TYR A 243 16.41 3.99 9.31
N PRO A 244 17.04 3.56 8.20
CA PRO A 244 16.96 2.18 7.76
C PRO A 244 17.35 1.22 8.88
N ARG A 245 16.77 0.01 8.88
CA ARG A 245 17.14 -1.03 9.84
C ARG A 245 18.64 -1.31 9.79
N PHE A 246 19.30 -1.27 10.94
CA PHE A 246 20.73 -1.50 10.99
C PHE A 246 21.11 -2.89 10.48
N GLU A 247 20.23 -3.89 10.62
CA GLU A 247 20.43 -5.21 10.02
C GLU A 247 20.63 -5.15 8.49
N LEU A 248 19.84 -4.33 7.79
CA LEU A 248 19.96 -4.16 6.34
C LEU A 248 21.24 -3.42 5.97
N VAL A 249 21.55 -2.35 6.72
CA VAL A 249 22.76 -1.55 6.51
C VAL A 249 24.02 -2.40 6.73
N ASP A 250 24.05 -3.22 7.79
CA ASP A 250 25.18 -4.08 8.09
C ASP A 250 25.32 -5.24 7.10
N GLU A 251 24.21 -5.87 6.69
CA GLU A 251 24.21 -6.90 5.65
C GLU A 251 24.74 -6.32 4.32
N PHE A 252 24.25 -5.16 3.91
CA PHE A 252 24.72 -4.48 2.71
C PHE A 252 26.22 -4.18 2.80
N ARG A 253 26.68 -3.62 3.92
CA ARG A 253 28.09 -3.33 4.18
C ARG A 253 28.97 -4.57 4.03
N GLU A 254 28.58 -5.69 4.63
CA GLU A 254 29.33 -6.96 4.55
C GLU A 254 29.41 -7.49 3.12
N LYS A 255 28.34 -7.34 2.33
CA LYS A 255 28.26 -7.85 0.95
C LYS A 255 28.95 -6.96 -0.08
N THR A 256 29.16 -5.69 0.25
CA THR A 256 29.66 -4.66 -0.69
C THR A 256 31.01 -4.06 -0.28
N SER A 257 31.72 -4.70 0.66
CA SER A 257 33.03 -4.23 1.14
C SER A 257 32.99 -2.81 1.72
N GLY A 258 31.93 -2.45 2.43
CA GLY A 258 31.84 -1.19 3.17
C GLY A 258 31.01 -0.08 2.51
N LYS A 259 30.28 -0.34 1.43
CA LYS A 259 29.45 0.69 0.77
C LYS A 259 28.23 1.05 1.61
N SER A 260 27.69 2.24 1.34
CA SER A 260 26.54 2.79 2.06
C SER A 260 25.23 2.49 1.36
N PHE A 261 24.21 2.17 2.16
CA PHE A 261 22.84 1.93 1.72
C PHE A 261 21.90 2.93 2.37
N HIS A 262 21.12 3.64 1.55
CA HIS A 262 20.11 4.59 2.00
C HIS A 262 18.76 4.25 1.40
N ILE A 263 17.70 4.62 2.12
CA ILE A 263 16.33 4.55 1.62
C ILE A 263 15.77 5.98 1.60
N VAL A 264 15.17 6.38 0.50
CA VAL A 264 14.54 7.71 0.37
C VAL A 264 13.20 7.64 -0.35
N SER A 265 12.33 8.61 -0.08
CA SER A 265 11.11 8.85 -0.86
C SER A 265 11.42 9.42 -2.25
N LEU A 266 10.49 9.33 -3.20
CA LEU A 266 10.64 9.93 -4.53
C LEU A 266 10.77 11.45 -4.43
N SER A 267 9.99 12.11 -3.56
CA SER A 267 10.11 13.56 -3.33
C SER A 267 11.53 13.96 -2.92
N LYS A 268 12.19 13.17 -2.07
CA LYS A 268 13.57 13.40 -1.65
C LYS A 268 14.58 13.13 -2.77
N LEU A 269 14.35 12.11 -3.61
CA LEU A 269 15.17 11.91 -4.80
C LEU A 269 15.10 13.15 -5.72
N LEU A 270 13.90 13.65 -6.01
CA LEU A 270 13.73 14.84 -6.86
C LEU A 270 14.43 16.07 -6.27
N GLU A 271 14.39 16.25 -4.94
CA GLU A 271 15.11 17.31 -4.23
C GLU A 271 16.64 17.17 -4.41
N LEU A 272 17.19 15.96 -4.30
CA LEU A 272 18.64 15.69 -4.46
C LEU A 272 19.15 15.98 -5.88
N PHE A 273 18.26 15.92 -6.87
CA PHE A 273 18.53 16.23 -8.27
C PHE A 273 17.97 17.61 -8.68
N GLU A 274 17.81 18.52 -7.71
CA GLU A 274 17.51 19.95 -7.93
C GLU A 274 16.24 20.21 -8.76
N THR A 275 15.23 19.36 -8.60
CA THR A 275 13.91 19.56 -9.23
C THR A 275 13.17 20.73 -8.57
N ASP A 276 12.33 21.41 -9.35
CA ASP A 276 11.48 22.52 -8.91
C ASP A 276 10.73 22.24 -7.59
N GLU A 277 10.78 23.18 -6.66
CA GLU A 277 10.22 23.02 -5.30
C GLU A 277 8.70 22.77 -5.30
N GLU A 278 7.95 23.34 -6.26
CA GLU A 278 6.51 23.11 -6.37
C GLU A 278 6.21 21.66 -6.76
N VAL A 279 7.02 21.10 -7.66
CA VAL A 279 6.92 19.69 -8.07
C VAL A 279 7.24 18.79 -6.89
N VAL A 280 8.33 19.06 -6.17
CA VAL A 280 8.72 18.29 -4.98
C VAL A 280 7.62 18.31 -3.93
N ALA A 281 7.04 19.47 -3.64
CA ALA A 281 5.92 19.60 -2.70
C ALA A 281 4.69 18.80 -3.16
N SER A 282 4.33 18.90 -4.44
CA SER A 282 3.17 18.19 -5.01
C SER A 282 3.35 16.66 -5.00
N ILE A 283 4.55 16.15 -5.27
CA ILE A 283 4.87 14.73 -5.14
C ILE A 283 4.82 14.29 -3.68
N LYS A 284 5.36 15.09 -2.76
CA LYS A 284 5.31 14.78 -1.32
C LYS A 284 3.89 14.67 -0.80
N ASP A 285 2.95 15.47 -1.30
CA ASP A 285 1.53 15.34 -0.95
C ASP A 285 0.90 14.09 -1.57
N SER A 286 1.28 13.74 -2.80
CA SER A 286 0.85 12.47 -3.43
C SER A 286 1.35 11.25 -2.64
N GLU A 287 2.59 11.28 -2.13
CA GLU A 287 3.14 10.23 -1.27
C GLU A 287 2.35 10.08 0.03
N LYS A 288 1.98 11.19 0.68
CA LYS A 288 1.14 11.16 1.90
C LYS A 288 -0.24 10.57 1.62
N LEU A 289 -0.85 10.93 0.49
CA LEU A 289 -2.15 10.38 0.08
C LEU A 289 -2.05 8.88 -0.17
N ALA A 290 -1.05 8.43 -0.93
CA ALA A 290 -0.81 7.02 -1.19
C ALA A 290 -0.57 6.22 0.11
N LYS A 291 0.13 6.80 1.09
CA LYS A 291 0.29 6.21 2.45
C LYS A 291 -1.04 6.04 3.17
N SER A 292 -1.95 7.02 3.05
CA SER A 292 -3.26 6.96 3.70
C SER A 292 -4.25 5.98 3.04
N GLU A 293 -4.07 5.72 1.74
CA GLU A 293 -4.88 4.76 0.97
C GLU A 293 -4.40 3.33 1.09
N THR A 294 -3.14 3.13 1.48
CA THR A 294 -2.65 1.78 1.79
C THR A 294 -3.39 1.32 3.03
N PRO A 295 -4.21 0.24 2.98
CA PRO A 295 -4.71 -0.32 4.20
C PRO A 295 -3.46 -0.77 4.96
N GLU A 296 -3.14 -0.08 6.05
CA GLU A 296 -2.26 -0.65 7.08
C GLU A 296 -2.73 -2.09 7.19
N LYS A 297 -1.84 -3.05 6.88
CA LYS A 297 -2.05 -4.45 7.22
C LYS A 297 -2.58 -4.38 8.63
N THR A 298 -3.86 -4.70 8.80
CA THR A 298 -4.48 -4.77 10.09
C THR A 298 -3.76 -5.90 10.78
N THR A 299 -2.64 -5.59 11.44
CA THR A 299 -2.39 -6.15 12.74
C THR A 299 -3.72 -5.96 13.45
N PRO A 300 -4.41 -7.06 13.82
CA PRO A 300 -5.70 -6.92 14.46
C PRO A 300 -5.45 -5.96 15.61
N LYS A 301 -6.08 -4.77 15.56
CA LYS A 301 -6.11 -3.87 16.72
C LYS A 301 -6.39 -4.82 17.87
N LYS A 302 -5.52 -4.88 18.88
CA LYS A 302 -5.84 -5.59 20.12
C LYS A 302 -7.12 -4.94 20.62
N ARG A 303 -8.28 -5.47 20.20
CA ARG A 303 -9.57 -5.06 20.68
C ARG A 303 -9.50 -5.43 22.16
N SER A 304 -9.68 -4.47 23.04
CA SER A 304 -9.86 -4.79 24.45
C SER A 304 -11.13 -5.63 24.56
N PRO A 305 -11.14 -6.73 25.33
CA PRO A 305 -12.35 -7.53 25.51
C PRO A 305 -13.50 -6.66 26.03
N SER A 306 -14.67 -6.78 25.42
CA SER A 306 -15.87 -6.06 25.85
C SER A 306 -16.54 -6.79 27.01
N TYR A 307 -16.90 -6.04 28.05
CA TYR A 307 -17.65 -6.52 29.21
C TYR A 307 -19.09 -6.00 29.22
N ASP A 308 -19.60 -5.58 28.06
CA ASP A 308 -20.93 -5.01 27.93
C ASP A 308 -22.02 -6.03 28.34
N PRO A 309 -22.83 -5.73 29.38
CA PRO A 309 -23.91 -6.60 29.83
C PRO A 309 -25.06 -6.69 28.82
N ASP A 310 -25.20 -5.72 27.92
CA ASP A 310 -26.29 -5.65 26.96
C ASP A 310 -25.97 -6.29 25.61
N CYS A 311 -24.75 -6.80 25.44
CA CYS A 311 -24.36 -7.56 24.26
C CYS A 311 -25.28 -8.78 24.05
N GLU A 312 -26.07 -8.77 22.99
CA GLU A 312 -27.03 -9.84 22.67
C GLU A 312 -26.33 -11.18 22.41
N TYR A 313 -25.15 -11.16 21.78
CA TYR A 313 -24.35 -12.36 21.53
C TYR A 313 -23.89 -13.02 22.83
N ARG A 314 -23.53 -12.21 23.83
CA ARG A 314 -23.19 -12.71 25.16
C ARG A 314 -24.37 -13.42 25.81
N LYS A 315 -25.55 -12.80 25.77
CA LYS A 315 -26.80 -13.37 26.31
C LYS A 315 -27.15 -14.68 25.61
N HIS A 316 -26.96 -14.74 24.29
CA HIS A 316 -27.21 -15.94 23.49
C HIS A 316 -26.22 -17.09 23.78
N LEU A 317 -24.92 -16.78 23.84
CA LEU A 317 -23.85 -17.75 24.11
C LEU A 317 -23.71 -18.11 25.61
N LYS A 318 -24.45 -17.43 26.50
CA LYS A 318 -24.43 -17.61 27.96
C LYS A 318 -23.05 -17.40 28.59
N ILE A 319 -22.29 -16.42 28.08
CA ILE A 319 -20.93 -16.11 28.54
C ILE A 319 -20.98 -15.26 29.83
N PRO A 320 -20.29 -15.66 30.92
CA PRO A 320 -20.30 -14.95 32.21
C PRO A 320 -19.81 -13.51 32.11
N MET A 321 -20.40 -12.58 32.86
CA MET A 321 -20.00 -11.16 32.92
C MET A 321 -18.53 -10.94 33.22
N SER A 322 -17.91 -11.82 33.99
CA SER A 322 -16.49 -11.72 34.33
C SER A 322 -15.56 -12.09 33.18
N HIS A 323 -16.09 -12.70 32.11
CA HIS A 323 -15.32 -13.02 30.91
C HIS A 323 -15.46 -11.91 29.87
N GLY A 324 -14.34 -11.57 29.24
CA GLY A 324 -14.27 -10.60 28.16
C GLY A 324 -14.66 -11.19 26.81
N LEU A 325 -15.27 -10.37 25.96
CA LEU A 325 -15.72 -10.78 24.62
C LEU A 325 -14.98 -10.02 23.52
N LEU A 326 -14.31 -10.75 22.64
CA LEU A 326 -13.74 -10.23 21.40
C LEU A 326 -14.61 -10.67 20.24
N VAL A 327 -15.40 -9.75 19.71
CA VAL A 327 -16.26 -9.99 18.54
C VAL A 327 -15.57 -9.41 17.32
N SER A 328 -15.39 -10.23 16.29
CA SER A 328 -14.87 -9.82 14.98
C SER A 328 -15.84 -10.24 13.90
N HIS A 329 -16.27 -9.30 13.07
CA HIS A 329 -17.07 -9.60 11.89
C HIS A 329 -16.19 -10.27 10.84
N GLU A 330 -16.60 -11.43 10.36
CA GLU A 330 -15.88 -12.16 9.31
C GLU A 330 -16.40 -11.81 7.92
N LYS A 331 -17.70 -12.03 7.70
CA LYS A 331 -18.29 -12.01 6.37
C LYS A 331 -19.79 -11.75 6.44
N TRP A 332 -20.28 -11.11 5.38
CA TRP A 332 -21.68 -10.81 5.14
C TRP A 332 -22.15 -11.57 3.89
N LYS A 333 -23.35 -12.15 3.93
CA LYS A 333 -23.89 -12.90 2.79
C LYS A 333 -25.42 -12.91 2.77
N VAL A 334 -25.99 -12.63 1.60
CA VAL A 334 -27.41 -12.82 1.32
C VAL A 334 -27.64 -14.15 0.57
N LYS A 335 -28.39 -15.08 1.17
CA LYS A 335 -28.74 -16.36 0.51
C LYS A 335 -30.07 -16.90 1.05
N GLY A 336 -30.92 -17.41 0.15
CA GLY A 336 -32.17 -18.10 0.55
C GLY A 336 -33.23 -17.21 1.19
N GLY A 337 -33.23 -15.90 0.90
CA GLY A 337 -34.15 -14.94 1.52
C GLY A 337 -33.72 -14.45 2.89
N TYR A 338 -32.47 -14.71 3.28
CA TYR A 338 -31.86 -14.23 4.52
C TYR A 338 -30.61 -13.41 4.22
N ASP A 339 -30.45 -12.35 5.00
CA ASP A 339 -29.27 -11.52 5.11
C ASP A 339 -28.51 -11.94 6.38
N THR A 340 -27.31 -12.52 6.22
CA THR A 340 -26.56 -13.15 7.32
C THR A 340 -25.20 -12.51 7.51
N ASP A 341 -24.97 -11.95 8.69
CA ASP A 341 -23.65 -11.56 9.21
C ASP A 341 -23.03 -12.73 10.00
N THR A 342 -21.75 -13.04 9.72
CA THR A 342 -20.98 -14.04 10.46
C THR A 342 -19.91 -13.36 11.31
N TYR A 343 -19.82 -13.76 12.57
CA TYR A 343 -18.86 -13.24 13.55
C TYR A 343 -18.04 -14.37 14.17
N SER A 344 -16.73 -14.15 14.32
CA SER A 344 -15.88 -14.95 15.19
C SER A 344 -15.85 -14.30 16.57
N ILE A 345 -16.15 -15.06 17.61
CA ILE A 345 -16.23 -14.58 18.98
C ILE A 345 -15.23 -15.34 19.86
N THR A 346 -14.28 -14.62 20.46
CA THR A 346 -13.33 -15.18 21.44
C THR A 346 -13.75 -14.75 22.84
N GLU A 347 -13.93 -15.74 23.72
CA GLU A 347 -14.19 -15.57 25.14
C GLU A 347 -12.87 -15.59 25.91
N ILE A 348 -12.63 -14.55 26.69
CA ILE A 348 -11.41 -14.38 27.50
C ILE A 348 -11.80 -14.50 28.97
N ASN A 349 -11.17 -15.40 29.72
CA ASN A 349 -11.45 -15.56 31.15
C ASN A 349 -10.83 -14.43 31.99
N GLU A 350 -11.08 -14.46 33.30
CA GLU A 350 -10.60 -13.46 34.27
C GLU A 350 -9.07 -13.32 34.33
N ASN A 351 -8.33 -14.37 33.92
CA ASN A 351 -6.87 -14.38 33.88
C ASN A 351 -6.30 -13.82 32.57
N GLY A 352 -7.15 -13.43 31.62
CA GLY A 352 -6.74 -12.93 30.31
C GLY A 352 -6.40 -14.02 29.30
N GLU A 353 -6.78 -15.27 29.56
CA GLU A 353 -6.57 -16.42 28.67
C GLU A 353 -7.81 -16.69 27.83
N VAL A 354 -7.63 -17.26 26.64
CA VAL A 354 -8.74 -17.68 25.78
C VAL A 354 -9.41 -18.91 26.39
N GLU A 355 -10.67 -18.75 26.81
CA GLU A 355 -11.47 -19.84 27.36
C GLU A 355 -12.14 -20.64 26.25
N ASN A 356 -12.79 -19.94 25.29
CA ASN A 356 -13.58 -20.55 24.23
C ASN A 356 -13.60 -19.68 22.96
N GLU A 357 -13.81 -20.32 21.81
CA GLU A 357 -14.07 -19.63 20.54
C GLU A 357 -15.41 -20.08 19.94
N TYR A 358 -16.11 -19.15 19.30
CA TYR A 358 -17.43 -19.38 18.71
C TYR A 358 -17.53 -18.77 17.32
N GLU A 359 -18.24 -19.45 16.43
CA GLU A 359 -18.75 -18.89 15.17
C GLU A 359 -20.22 -18.53 15.39
N LEU A 360 -20.58 -17.26 15.22
CA LEU A 360 -21.94 -16.75 15.42
C LEU A 360 -22.50 -16.21 14.11
N PHE A 361 -23.74 -16.60 13.81
CA PHE A 361 -24.49 -16.22 12.64
C PHE A 361 -25.70 -15.40 13.08
N ASP A 362 -25.80 -14.17 12.59
CA ASP A 362 -26.95 -13.28 12.81
C ASP A 362 -27.67 -13.07 11.48
N SER A 363 -28.85 -13.66 11.35
CA SER A 363 -29.58 -13.74 10.09
C SER A 363 -30.91 -13.01 10.17
N THR A 364 -31.17 -12.10 9.24
CA THR A 364 -32.45 -11.37 9.14
C THR A 364 -33.13 -11.72 7.82
N LYS A 365 -34.43 -12.05 7.82
CA LYS A 365 -35.18 -12.26 6.57
C LYS A 365 -35.18 -11.00 5.73
N THR A 366 -35.00 -11.14 4.42
CA THR A 366 -35.02 -10.03 3.46
C THR A 366 -36.42 -9.71 2.94
N THR A 367 -37.44 -10.48 3.33
CA THR A 367 -38.85 -10.25 2.97
C THR A 367 -39.75 -10.20 4.21
N PRO A 368 -40.83 -9.39 4.18
CA PRO A 368 -41.78 -9.33 5.28
C PRO A 368 -42.50 -10.68 5.53
N PRO A 369 -42.77 -11.05 6.80
CA PRO A 369 -42.36 -10.35 8.01
C PRO A 369 -40.86 -10.56 8.31
N PHE A 370 -40.15 -9.45 8.56
CA PHE A 370 -38.71 -9.46 8.83
C PHE A 370 -38.45 -10.10 10.20
N SER A 371 -38.05 -11.38 10.21
CA SER A 371 -37.63 -12.10 11.42
C SER A 371 -36.11 -12.18 11.50
N ARG A 372 -35.56 -12.02 12.71
CA ARG A 372 -34.14 -12.18 13.02
C ARG A 372 -33.90 -13.49 13.78
N GLU A 373 -32.86 -14.20 13.39
CA GLU A 373 -32.45 -15.49 13.96
C GLU A 373 -30.94 -15.43 14.26
N ILE A 374 -30.57 -15.72 15.50
CA ILE A 374 -29.16 -15.80 15.93
C ILE A 374 -28.85 -17.27 16.22
N TYR A 375 -27.73 -17.76 15.69
CA TYR A 375 -27.22 -19.10 15.93
C TYR A 375 -25.72 -19.03 16.24
N GLY A 376 -25.29 -19.61 17.36
CA GLY A 376 -23.89 -19.70 17.74
C GLY A 376 -23.42 -21.15 17.82
N LYS A 377 -22.24 -21.44 17.28
CA LYS A 377 -21.57 -22.74 17.40
C LYS A 377 -20.19 -22.55 18.05
N LYS A 378 -19.90 -23.31 19.09
CA LYS A 378 -18.56 -23.39 19.69
C LYS A 378 -17.61 -24.14 18.75
N ILE A 379 -16.42 -23.59 18.52
CA ILE A 379 -15.38 -24.15 17.63
C ILE A 379 -14.49 -25.11 18.42
#